data_AF-A0A1F7I540-F1
#
_entry.id   AF-A0A1F7I540-F1
#
_cell.length_a   1.000
_cell.length_b   1.000
_cell.length_c   1.000
_cell.angle_alpha   90.00
_cell.angle_beta   90.00
_cell.angle_gamma   90.00
#
_symmetry.space_group_name_H-M   'P 1'
#
loop_
_entity.id
_entity.type
_entity.pdbx_description
1 polymer ?
#
loop_
_entity_poly.entity_id
_entity_poly.type
_entity_poly.pdbx_seq_one_letter_code
_entity_poly.pdbx_strand_id
1 'polypeptide(L)'
;MFENYKATKRDFEAIEEGIKIVLCPELDFIFNRKNLLKNIVIVSYDSSFIYLWTEVSLPLLSRLPCRLSDFYAYKIPHKIKLKDEWQIGWRACSAPEPLDELLPKEFNTSQFNIHKINGGLLTPFIELQKKNNIKDNPHVTRESFLATIVHEFGHIYWIQHKLWWYSNKKENIHFLQTAKKLYEGKKIKKTIYFPMDPGISELYAFLAEYTASEIFWKSHKRNLDIFIKKQLERLIKEEQAKDLDHEDSVIAPTRSPHDFAFVFGKIILSRHPKKWPQILTDHYSPSSFVSKFY
;
A
#
# COMPACT_ATOMS: atom_id res chain seq x y z
N MET A 1 -24.62 16.96 2.97
CA MET A 1 -25.87 16.58 3.70
C MET A 1 -25.74 16.73 5.22
N PHE A 2 -24.54 16.61 5.79
CA PHE A 2 -24.32 16.48 7.24
C PHE A 2 -23.74 17.73 7.91
N GLU A 3 -24.10 18.94 7.44
CA GLU A 3 -23.48 20.21 7.90
C GLU A 3 -23.63 20.45 9.40
N ASN A 4 -24.65 19.88 10.05
CA ASN A 4 -24.89 19.99 11.50
C ASN A 4 -24.85 18.64 12.23
N TYR A 5 -24.42 17.56 11.56
CA TYR A 5 -24.41 16.23 12.16
C TYR A 5 -23.43 16.18 13.34
N LYS A 6 -23.84 15.54 14.44
CA LYS A 6 -23.00 15.27 15.61
C LYS A 6 -22.88 13.78 15.83
N ALA A 7 -21.68 13.31 16.11
CA ALA A 7 -21.42 11.92 16.42
C ALA A 7 -22.27 11.45 17.60
N THR A 8 -22.92 10.31 17.40
CA THR A 8 -23.72 9.65 18.41
C THR A 8 -22.90 8.57 19.10
N LYS A 9 -23.35 8.13 20.28
CA LYS A 9 -22.77 6.97 20.98
C LYS A 9 -22.67 5.74 20.06
N ARG A 10 -23.67 5.53 19.19
CA ARG A 10 -23.73 4.41 18.24
C ARG A 10 -22.60 4.48 17.19
N ASP A 11 -22.19 5.67 16.77
CA ASP A 11 -21.08 5.83 15.83
C ASP A 11 -19.75 5.40 16.48
N PHE A 12 -19.49 5.87 17.72
CA PHE A 12 -18.29 5.48 18.47
C PHE A 12 -18.26 3.97 18.71
N GLU A 13 -19.38 3.39 19.16
CA GLU A 13 -19.49 1.95 19.40
C GLU A 13 -19.25 1.12 18.13
N ALA A 14 -19.71 1.58 16.98
CA ALA A 14 -19.49 0.88 15.71
C ALA A 14 -18.01 0.90 15.30
N ILE A 15 -17.33 2.04 15.45
CA ILE A 15 -15.89 2.11 15.15
C ILE A 15 -15.09 1.20 16.09
N GLU A 16 -15.37 1.27 17.39
CA GLU A 16 -14.71 0.43 18.40
C GLU A 16 -14.96 -1.07 18.14
N GLU A 17 -16.19 -1.44 17.75
CA GLU A 17 -16.49 -2.82 17.39
C GLU A 17 -15.74 -3.28 16.14
N GLY A 18 -15.63 -2.43 15.11
CA GLY A 18 -14.84 -2.73 13.91
C GLY A 18 -13.37 -3.01 14.23
N ILE A 19 -12.76 -2.18 15.09
CA ILE A 19 -11.38 -2.37 15.57
C ILE A 19 -11.27 -3.67 16.37
N LYS A 20 -12.21 -3.91 17.28
CA LYS A 20 -12.23 -5.13 18.11
C LYS A 20 -12.31 -6.40 17.26
N ILE A 21 -13.10 -6.40 16.19
CA ILE A 21 -13.22 -7.53 15.26
C ILE A 21 -11.86 -7.86 14.62
N VAL A 22 -11.09 -6.86 14.17
CA VAL A 22 -9.75 -7.07 13.59
C VAL A 22 -8.78 -7.73 14.59
N LEU A 23 -8.91 -7.40 15.87
CA LEU A 23 -8.08 -7.93 16.95
C LEU A 23 -8.59 -9.28 17.49
N CYS A 24 -9.75 -9.76 17.03
CA CYS A 24 -10.37 -10.98 17.53
C CYS A 24 -9.60 -12.25 17.08
N PRO A 25 -9.45 -13.28 17.94
CA PRO A 25 -8.75 -14.52 17.60
C PRO A 25 -9.30 -15.24 16.36
N GLU A 26 -10.60 -15.12 16.11
CA GLU A 26 -11.29 -15.73 14.96
C GLU A 26 -10.77 -15.17 13.62
N LEU A 27 -10.20 -13.96 13.61
CA LEU A 27 -9.56 -13.39 12.42
C LEU A 27 -8.05 -13.60 12.39
N ASP A 28 -7.47 -14.40 13.29
CA ASP A 28 -6.02 -14.67 13.29
C ASP A 28 -5.57 -15.41 12.02
N PHE A 29 -6.44 -16.16 11.34
CA PHE A 29 -6.08 -16.75 10.05
C PHE A 29 -5.82 -15.69 8.96
N ILE A 30 -6.39 -14.48 9.09
CA ILE A 30 -6.13 -13.33 8.23
C ILE A 30 -4.99 -12.50 8.84
N PHE A 31 -5.17 -12.07 10.08
CA PHE A 31 -4.30 -11.13 10.80
C PHE A 31 -3.36 -11.82 11.81
N ASN A 32 -2.70 -12.91 11.41
CA ASN A 32 -1.84 -13.71 12.31
C ASN A 32 -0.63 -12.96 12.89
N ARG A 33 -0.18 -11.86 12.27
CA ARG A 33 0.93 -11.02 12.75
C ARG A 33 0.41 -9.68 13.26
N LYS A 34 -0.24 -9.67 14.42
CA LYS A 34 -0.86 -8.47 15.02
C LYS A 34 0.11 -7.30 15.22
N ASN A 35 1.42 -7.55 15.32
CA ASN A 35 2.44 -6.50 15.39
C ASN A 35 2.47 -5.60 14.14
N LEU A 36 2.01 -6.09 12.98
CA LEU A 36 1.87 -5.31 11.75
C LEU A 36 0.67 -4.36 11.76
N LEU A 37 -0.20 -4.48 12.78
CA LEU A 37 -1.35 -3.61 13.00
C LEU A 37 -1.12 -2.60 14.13
N LYS A 38 0.13 -2.45 14.57
CA LYS A 38 0.52 -1.43 15.55
C LYS A 38 0.72 -0.08 14.88
N ASN A 39 0.74 0.98 15.68
CA ASN A 39 0.96 2.35 15.20
C ASN A 39 -0.07 2.79 14.15
N ILE A 40 -1.35 2.45 14.38
CA ILE A 40 -2.46 2.88 13.54
C ILE A 40 -3.20 4.01 14.25
N VAL A 41 -3.56 5.06 13.51
CA VAL A 41 -4.53 6.05 13.93
C VAL A 41 -5.77 5.94 13.06
N ILE A 42 -6.93 5.82 13.70
CA ILE A 42 -8.22 5.83 13.03
C ILE A 42 -8.83 7.20 13.20
N VAL A 43 -9.26 7.79 12.08
CA VAL A 43 -9.75 9.15 12.00
C VAL A 43 -11.18 9.14 11.48
N SER A 44 -12.10 9.69 12.26
CA SER A 44 -13.46 9.97 11.79
C SER A 44 -13.86 11.39 12.19
N TYR A 45 -14.98 11.89 11.70
CA TYR A 45 -15.31 13.31 11.88
C TYR A 45 -16.81 13.58 11.74
N ASP A 46 -17.26 14.62 12.44
CA ASP A 46 -18.58 15.22 12.31
C ASP A 46 -18.49 16.72 12.01
N SER A 47 -19.59 17.46 12.13
CA SER A 47 -19.60 18.90 11.83
C SER A 47 -18.75 19.79 12.76
N SER A 48 -18.16 19.25 13.83
CA SER A 48 -17.39 20.03 14.81
C SER A 48 -16.11 19.39 15.29
N PHE A 49 -16.00 18.07 15.26
CA PHE A 49 -14.85 17.37 15.80
C PHE A 49 -14.30 16.32 14.83
N ILE A 50 -12.96 16.25 14.80
CA ILE A 50 -12.21 15.10 14.35
C ILE A 50 -12.04 14.19 15.55
N TYR A 51 -12.33 12.91 15.37
CA TYR A 51 -12.23 11.85 16.35
C TYR A 51 -11.08 10.93 16.00
N LEU A 52 -10.28 10.59 17.01
CA LEU A 52 -9.09 9.76 16.85
C LEU A 52 -9.18 8.53 17.75
N TRP A 53 -8.86 7.35 17.22
CA TRP A 53 -8.54 6.17 18.00
C TRP A 53 -7.10 5.77 17.71
N THR A 54 -6.27 5.66 18.75
CA THR A 54 -4.84 5.40 18.59
C THR A 54 -4.26 4.71 19.82
N GLU A 55 -3.19 3.94 19.64
CA GLU A 55 -2.37 3.40 20.74
C GLU A 55 -1.46 4.49 21.36
N VAL A 56 -1.31 5.64 20.69
CA VAL A 56 -0.44 6.74 21.13
C VAL A 56 -1.16 7.65 22.13
N SER A 57 -0.58 7.84 23.31
CA SER A 57 -1.10 8.76 24.31
C SER A 57 -0.87 10.22 23.90
N LEU A 58 -1.95 11.00 23.82
CA LEU A 58 -1.96 12.42 23.48
C LEU A 58 -2.50 13.25 24.66
N PRO A 59 -1.67 13.54 25.68
CA PRO A 59 -2.14 14.10 26.95
C PRO A 59 -2.73 15.52 26.82
N LEU A 60 -2.42 16.24 25.75
CA LEU A 60 -2.91 17.59 25.49
C LEU A 60 -4.29 17.64 24.83
N LEU A 61 -4.83 16.49 24.39
CA LEU A 61 -6.12 16.41 23.74
C LEU A 61 -7.25 16.00 24.69
N SER A 62 -8.46 16.43 24.36
CA SER A 62 -9.67 16.02 25.05
C SER A 62 -9.92 14.53 24.83
N ARG A 63 -9.78 13.73 25.89
CA ARG A 63 -10.03 12.29 25.87
C ARG A 63 -11.53 11.99 25.88
N LEU A 64 -11.91 10.95 25.14
CA LEU A 64 -13.24 10.38 25.13
C LEU A 64 -13.24 9.02 25.86
N PRO A 65 -14.39 8.58 26.40
CA PRO A 65 -14.54 7.20 26.84
C PRO A 65 -14.22 6.25 25.68
N CYS A 66 -13.38 5.24 25.94
CA CYS A 66 -13.03 4.23 24.95
C CYS A 66 -13.11 2.83 25.57
N ARG A 67 -13.70 1.87 24.86
CA ARG A 67 -13.88 0.49 25.35
C ARG A 67 -12.77 -0.47 24.92
N LEU A 68 -11.83 0.01 24.13
CA LEU A 68 -10.68 -0.75 23.67
C LEU A 68 -9.55 -0.63 24.69
N SER A 69 -9.01 -1.76 25.14
CA SER A 69 -7.98 -1.82 26.20
C SER A 69 -6.70 -1.07 25.82
N ASP A 70 -6.29 -1.21 24.56
CA ASP A 70 -4.98 -0.76 24.08
C ASP A 70 -5.06 0.55 23.28
N PHE A 71 -6.25 1.16 23.23
CA PHE A 71 -6.49 2.39 22.47
C PHE A 71 -6.98 3.53 23.37
N TYR A 72 -6.61 4.73 22.96
CA TYR A 72 -7.14 5.98 23.45
C TYR A 72 -8.05 6.59 22.39
N ALA A 73 -9.19 7.14 22.82
CA ALA A 73 -10.06 7.94 21.98
C ALA A 73 -9.90 9.43 22.31
N TYR A 74 -9.78 10.27 21.30
CA TYR A 74 -9.64 11.73 21.44
C TYR A 74 -10.58 12.47 20.50
N LYS A 75 -10.80 13.76 20.78
CA LYS A 75 -11.44 14.70 19.85
C LYS A 75 -10.64 15.98 19.66
N ILE A 76 -10.70 16.53 18.46
CA ILE A 76 -10.07 17.78 18.06
C ILE A 76 -11.14 18.68 17.43
N PRO A 77 -11.40 19.89 17.95
CA PRO A 77 -12.34 20.80 17.34
C PRO A 77 -11.84 21.30 15.98
N HIS A 78 -12.74 21.43 14.99
CA HIS A 78 -12.42 22.03 13.69
C HIS A 78 -13.54 22.94 13.20
N LYS A 79 -13.23 23.69 12.13
CA LYS A 79 -14.19 24.53 11.39
C LYS A 79 -14.33 24.13 9.92
N ILE A 80 -13.75 22.99 9.55
CA ILE A 80 -13.78 22.47 8.18
C ILE A 80 -15.19 22.11 7.77
N LYS A 81 -15.60 22.56 6.58
CA LYS A 81 -16.82 22.10 5.92
C LYS A 81 -16.57 20.73 5.29
N LEU A 82 -17.14 19.69 5.89
CA LEU A 82 -16.98 18.31 5.42
C LEU A 82 -17.72 18.08 4.10
N LYS A 83 -17.05 17.40 3.16
CA LYS A 83 -17.66 16.93 1.92
C LYS A 83 -18.30 15.55 2.10
N ASP A 84 -19.36 15.28 1.35
CA ASP A 84 -20.02 13.97 1.35
C ASP A 84 -19.04 12.88 0.82
N GLU A 85 -18.18 13.21 -0.15
CA GLU A 85 -17.16 12.29 -0.72
C GLU A 85 -16.13 11.77 0.30
N TRP A 86 -15.95 12.51 1.41
CA TRP A 86 -15.05 12.11 2.51
C TRP A 86 -15.78 11.19 3.50
N GLN A 87 -17.10 11.20 3.54
CA GLN A 87 -17.91 10.46 4.52
C GLN A 87 -18.51 9.17 3.94
N ILE A 88 -18.52 9.03 2.61
CA ILE A 88 -19.17 7.92 1.91
C ILE A 88 -18.41 6.60 2.00
N GLY A 89 -17.14 6.63 2.39
CA GLY A 89 -16.26 5.47 2.44
C GLY A 89 -15.21 5.60 3.53
N TRP A 90 -14.45 4.53 3.71
CA TRP A 90 -13.22 4.54 4.48
C TRP A 90 -12.03 4.33 3.55
N ARG A 91 -10.84 4.77 3.96
CA ARG A 91 -9.61 4.66 3.18
C ARG A 91 -8.41 4.48 4.09
N ALA A 92 -7.53 3.57 3.72
CA ALA A 92 -6.20 3.38 4.29
C ALA A 92 -5.17 4.37 3.70
N CYS A 93 -4.10 4.59 4.44
CA CYS A 93 -2.88 5.34 4.09
C CYS A 93 -3.06 6.80 3.66
N SER A 94 -4.25 7.38 3.84
CA SER A 94 -4.53 8.77 3.50
C SER A 94 -5.54 9.35 4.46
N ALA A 95 -5.64 10.67 4.48
CA ALA A 95 -6.80 11.42 4.97
C ALA A 95 -6.97 12.61 4.01
N PRO A 96 -8.18 13.18 3.85
CA PRO A 96 -8.34 14.42 3.10
C PRO A 96 -7.39 15.49 3.65
N GLU A 97 -6.59 16.13 2.79
CA GLU A 97 -5.52 17.07 3.18
C GLU A 97 -5.93 18.07 4.28
N PRO A 98 -7.11 18.73 4.23
CA PRO A 98 -7.49 19.68 5.27
C PRO A 98 -7.67 19.05 6.66
N LEU A 99 -8.08 17.78 6.72
CA LEU A 99 -8.22 17.04 7.97
C LEU A 99 -6.86 16.58 8.48
N ASP A 100 -5.96 16.19 7.58
CA ASP A 100 -4.62 15.73 7.91
C ASP A 100 -3.78 16.84 8.57
N GLU A 101 -3.90 18.07 8.08
CA GLU A 101 -3.24 19.26 8.64
C GLU A 101 -3.64 19.57 10.09
N LEU A 102 -4.82 19.12 10.53
CA LEU A 102 -5.31 19.30 11.90
C LEU A 102 -4.91 18.16 12.84
N LEU A 103 -4.31 17.08 12.31
CA LEU A 103 -3.85 16.00 13.15
C LEU A 103 -2.61 16.42 13.96
N PRO A 104 -2.44 15.85 15.17
CA PRO A 104 -1.24 16.03 15.97
C PRO A 104 0.03 15.73 15.17
N LYS A 105 1.09 16.51 15.43
CA LYS A 105 2.38 16.37 14.73
C LYS A 105 2.97 14.96 14.81
N GLU A 106 2.62 14.22 15.85
CA GLU A 106 2.99 12.82 16.05
C GLU A 106 2.54 11.96 14.86
N PHE A 107 1.40 12.28 14.24
CA PHE A 107 0.84 11.61 13.07
C PHE A 107 1.24 12.24 11.74
N ASN A 108 1.98 13.36 11.75
CA ASN A 108 2.54 13.99 10.55
C ASN A 108 3.90 13.37 10.20
N THR A 109 3.91 12.04 10.13
CA THR A 109 5.06 11.24 9.74
C THR A 109 4.75 10.50 8.45
N SER A 110 5.77 9.91 7.81
CA SER A 110 5.54 9.10 6.61
C SER A 110 4.53 7.98 6.87
N GLN A 111 3.80 7.56 5.83
CA GLN A 111 2.87 6.42 5.89
C GLN A 111 3.49 5.13 6.44
N PHE A 112 4.82 5.02 6.45
CA PHE A 112 5.55 3.88 7.01
C PHE A 112 5.65 3.87 8.54
N ASN A 113 5.49 5.02 9.19
CA ASN A 113 5.67 5.16 10.64
C ASN A 113 4.35 5.04 11.39
N ILE A 114 3.32 5.74 10.91
CA ILE A 114 1.97 5.69 11.46
C ILE A 114 0.98 5.55 10.31
N HIS A 115 0.22 4.47 10.36
CA HIS A 115 -0.82 4.19 9.37
C HIS A 115 -2.09 4.94 9.71
N LYS A 116 -2.68 5.56 8.70
CA LYS A 116 -3.95 6.28 8.84
C LYS A 116 -5.04 5.46 8.20
N ILE A 117 -6.12 5.25 8.94
CA ILE A 117 -7.40 4.79 8.38
C ILE A 117 -8.39 5.90 8.64
N ASN A 118 -9.01 6.44 7.60
CA ASN A 118 -9.97 7.54 7.75
C ASN A 118 -11.31 7.20 7.10
N GLY A 119 -12.40 7.76 7.63
CA GLY A 119 -13.71 7.63 7.01
C GLY A 119 -14.84 8.31 7.78
N GLY A 120 -16.02 8.32 7.16
CA GLY A 120 -17.23 8.86 7.79
C GLY A 120 -17.70 8.05 9.00
N LEU A 121 -18.49 8.68 9.86
CA LEU A 121 -19.22 8.00 10.93
C LEU A 121 -20.32 7.08 10.37
N LEU A 122 -20.81 6.14 11.17
CA LEU A 122 -21.78 5.12 10.76
C LEU A 122 -23.01 5.71 10.04
N THR A 123 -23.65 6.72 10.65
CA THR A 123 -24.86 7.31 10.05
C THR A 123 -24.57 8.04 8.73
N PRO A 124 -23.61 9.00 8.64
CA PRO A 124 -23.23 9.60 7.37
C PRO A 124 -22.86 8.58 6.28
N PHE A 125 -22.08 7.55 6.63
CA PHE A 125 -21.69 6.49 5.70
C PHE A 125 -22.92 5.80 5.08
N ILE A 126 -23.81 5.26 5.92
CA ILE A 126 -24.98 4.50 5.47
C ILE A 126 -25.91 5.38 4.63
N GLU A 127 -26.19 6.61 5.07
CA GLU A 127 -27.14 7.49 4.39
C GLU A 127 -26.60 7.96 3.04
N LEU A 128 -25.29 8.20 2.92
CA LEU A 128 -24.66 8.50 1.63
C LEU A 128 -24.67 7.29 0.69
N GLN A 129 -24.41 6.08 1.22
CA GLN A 129 -24.45 4.85 0.43
C GLN A 129 -25.85 4.55 -0.11
N LYS A 130 -26.90 4.78 0.69
CA LYS A 130 -28.30 4.70 0.23
C LYS A 130 -28.62 5.73 -0.85
N LYS A 131 -28.13 6.96 -0.69
CA LYS A 131 -28.38 8.07 -1.63
C LYS A 131 -27.77 7.82 -3.01
N ASN A 132 -26.65 7.09 -3.10
CA ASN A 132 -26.02 6.76 -4.39
C ASN A 132 -26.92 5.93 -5.33
N ASN A 133 -28.03 5.37 -4.82
CA ASN A 133 -29.04 4.64 -5.59
C ASN A 133 -28.46 3.55 -6.51
N ILE A 134 -27.36 2.93 -6.07
CA ILE A 134 -26.76 1.77 -6.73
C ILE A 134 -27.64 0.57 -6.38
N LYS A 135 -28.16 -0.09 -7.42
CA LYS A 135 -28.91 -1.34 -7.26
C LYS A 135 -28.03 -2.37 -6.54
N ASP A 136 -28.57 -3.01 -5.51
CA ASP A 136 -27.89 -4.03 -4.71
C ASP A 136 -26.61 -3.52 -4.00
N ASN A 137 -26.58 -2.25 -3.57
CA ASN A 137 -25.45 -1.68 -2.83
C ASN A 137 -25.20 -2.43 -1.50
N PRO A 138 -24.05 -3.11 -1.32
CA PRO A 138 -23.78 -3.86 -0.11
C PRO A 138 -23.40 -2.98 1.09
N HIS A 139 -23.19 -1.67 0.91
CA HIS A 139 -22.65 -0.76 1.92
C HIS A 139 -23.71 0.05 2.70
N VAL A 140 -24.95 -0.46 2.80
CA VAL A 140 -26.09 0.28 3.39
C VAL A 140 -26.47 -0.17 4.81
N THR A 141 -25.68 -1.05 5.43
CA THR A 141 -25.96 -1.60 6.76
C THR A 141 -24.83 -1.36 7.75
N ARG A 142 -25.11 -1.59 9.05
CA ARG A 142 -24.08 -1.49 10.08
C ARG A 142 -22.99 -2.52 9.89
N GLU A 143 -23.35 -3.74 9.53
CA GLU A 143 -22.43 -4.84 9.28
C GLU A 143 -21.49 -4.49 8.13
N SER A 144 -22.01 -3.87 7.09
CA SER A 144 -21.19 -3.40 5.96
C SER A 144 -20.20 -2.31 6.36
N PHE A 145 -20.60 -1.40 7.27
CA PHE A 145 -19.71 -0.39 7.83
C PHE A 145 -18.56 -1.02 8.63
N LEU A 146 -18.87 -2.00 9.50
CA LEU A 146 -17.85 -2.75 10.25
C LEU A 146 -16.90 -3.49 9.31
N ALA A 147 -17.44 -4.14 8.28
CA ALA A 147 -16.66 -4.85 7.28
C ALA A 147 -15.74 -3.90 6.48
N THR A 148 -16.18 -2.67 6.19
CA THR A 148 -15.31 -1.66 5.56
C THR A 148 -14.15 -1.25 6.47
N ILE A 149 -14.36 -1.11 7.78
CA ILE A 149 -13.24 -0.88 8.72
C ILE A 149 -12.24 -2.05 8.66
N VAL A 150 -12.72 -3.29 8.72
CA VAL A 150 -11.88 -4.50 8.60
C VAL A 150 -11.13 -4.53 7.26
N HIS A 151 -11.77 -4.11 6.17
CA HIS A 151 -11.17 -4.01 4.83
C HIS A 151 -9.98 -3.04 4.81
N GLU A 152 -10.10 -1.86 5.43
CA GLU A 152 -8.99 -0.91 5.50
C GLU A 152 -7.84 -1.43 6.36
N PHE A 153 -8.12 -2.15 7.45
CA PHE A 153 -7.10 -2.87 8.19
C PHE A 153 -6.44 -3.96 7.33
N GLY A 154 -7.17 -4.57 6.40
CA GLY A 154 -6.61 -5.46 5.38
C GLY A 154 -5.57 -4.77 4.50
N HIS A 155 -5.84 -3.55 4.04
CA HIS A 155 -4.87 -2.73 3.30
C HIS A 155 -3.63 -2.40 4.14
N ILE A 156 -3.80 -1.97 5.40
CA ILE A 156 -2.66 -1.70 6.30
C ILE A 156 -1.87 -2.97 6.60
N TYR A 157 -2.55 -4.06 6.92
CA TYR A 157 -1.90 -5.34 7.16
C TYR A 157 -1.07 -5.78 5.95
N TRP A 158 -1.65 -5.68 4.75
CA TRP A 158 -1.00 -6.04 3.50
C TRP A 158 0.22 -5.16 3.20
N ILE A 159 0.08 -3.83 3.34
CA ILE A 159 1.21 -2.90 3.10
C ILE A 159 2.35 -3.16 4.09
N GLN A 160 2.02 -3.53 5.33
CA GLN A 160 2.97 -3.80 6.41
C GLN A 160 3.62 -5.17 6.35
N HIS A 161 2.92 -6.16 5.80
CA HIS A 161 3.53 -7.43 5.42
C HIS A 161 4.67 -7.23 4.44
N LYS A 162 4.68 -6.07 3.78
CA LYS A 162 5.78 -5.68 2.93
C LYS A 162 5.97 -6.73 1.83
N LEU A 163 5.00 -7.60 1.57
CA LEU A 163 5.08 -8.74 0.63
C LEU A 163 5.15 -8.31 -0.84
N TRP A 164 5.37 -7.02 -1.08
CA TRP A 164 6.11 -6.57 -2.23
C TRP A 164 7.46 -7.30 -2.27
N TRP A 165 7.82 -7.74 -3.46
CA TRP A 165 9.13 -8.26 -3.83
C TRP A 165 10.31 -7.39 -3.39
N TYR A 166 10.01 -6.17 -2.95
CA TYR A 166 10.89 -5.04 -2.70
C TYR A 166 11.03 -4.66 -1.24
N SER A 167 10.52 -5.42 -0.28
CA SER A 167 10.75 -5.08 1.13
C SER A 167 11.83 -5.88 1.83
N ASN A 168 12.20 -7.01 1.24
CA ASN A 168 13.20 -7.89 1.82
C ASN A 168 14.55 -7.42 1.31
N LYS A 169 15.24 -6.60 2.09
CA LYS A 169 16.56 -6.05 1.73
C LYS A 169 17.49 -7.13 1.19
N LYS A 170 17.54 -8.30 1.83
CA LYS A 170 18.40 -9.41 1.41
C LYS A 170 18.02 -9.91 0.02
N GLU A 171 16.73 -10.03 -0.27
CA GLU A 171 16.23 -10.45 -1.57
C GLU A 171 16.39 -9.36 -2.65
N ASN A 172 16.17 -8.09 -2.31
CA ASN A 172 16.38 -6.96 -3.22
C ASN A 172 17.83 -6.85 -3.65
N ILE A 173 18.75 -6.90 -2.69
CA ILE A 173 20.19 -6.94 -2.95
C ILE A 173 20.55 -8.15 -3.80
N HIS A 174 19.93 -9.30 -3.54
CA HIS A 174 20.13 -10.48 -4.37
C HIS A 174 19.64 -10.28 -5.82
N PHE A 175 18.48 -9.66 -6.04
CA PHE A 175 18.00 -9.35 -7.39
C PHE A 175 18.90 -8.36 -8.11
N LEU A 176 19.31 -7.28 -7.44
CA LEU A 176 20.25 -6.29 -7.97
C LEU A 176 21.58 -6.93 -8.37
N GLN A 177 22.15 -7.77 -7.49
CA GLN A 177 23.38 -8.51 -7.78
C GLN A 177 23.20 -9.54 -8.90
N THR A 178 22.04 -10.18 -8.99
CA THR A 178 21.70 -11.12 -10.06
C THR A 178 21.66 -10.40 -11.39
N ALA A 179 20.93 -9.27 -11.49
CA ALA A 179 20.88 -8.45 -12.68
C ALA A 179 22.30 -8.00 -13.09
N LYS A 180 23.10 -7.49 -12.14
CA LYS A 180 24.49 -7.07 -12.40
C LYS A 180 25.31 -8.20 -13.03
N LYS A 181 25.28 -9.39 -12.44
CA LYS A 181 25.96 -10.59 -12.96
C LYS A 181 25.48 -10.98 -14.37
N LEU A 182 24.19 -10.86 -14.66
CA LEU A 182 23.64 -11.11 -16.00
C LEU A 182 24.14 -10.09 -17.04
N TYR A 183 24.24 -8.81 -16.66
CA TYR A 183 24.85 -7.78 -17.51
C TYR A 183 26.37 -8.02 -17.72
N GLU A 184 27.04 -8.69 -16.79
CA GLU A 184 28.43 -9.16 -16.93
C GLU A 184 28.57 -10.43 -17.80
N GLY A 185 27.46 -11.03 -18.25
CA GLY A 185 27.46 -12.24 -19.09
C GLY A 185 27.48 -13.56 -18.31
N LYS A 186 27.27 -13.53 -16.98
CA LYS A 186 27.19 -14.75 -16.15
C LYS A 186 25.82 -15.41 -16.29
N LYS A 187 25.74 -16.74 -16.21
CA LYS A 187 24.47 -17.50 -16.23
C LYS A 187 23.92 -17.71 -14.81
N ILE A 188 22.60 -17.58 -14.60
CA ILE A 188 21.93 -17.75 -13.29
C ILE A 188 20.63 -18.56 -13.45
N LYS A 189 20.30 -19.43 -12.48
CA LYS A 189 19.23 -20.45 -12.54
C LYS A 189 17.98 -20.24 -11.62
N LYS A 190 17.78 -19.09 -10.97
CA LYS A 190 16.74 -18.96 -9.91
C LYS A 190 15.29 -18.94 -10.48
N THR A 191 14.28 -19.30 -9.67
CA THR A 191 12.82 -18.96 -9.76
C THR A 191 12.48 -17.46 -9.62
N ILE A 192 11.70 -16.77 -10.45
CA ILE A 192 11.21 -15.41 -10.15
C ILE A 192 9.70 -15.28 -10.48
N TYR A 193 8.88 -14.80 -9.54
CA TYR A 193 7.42 -14.61 -9.63
C TYR A 193 7.04 -13.13 -9.79
N PHE A 194 6.39 -12.71 -10.85
CA PHE A 194 6.06 -11.29 -10.99
C PHE A 194 4.65 -10.99 -10.48
N PRO A 195 4.47 -10.16 -9.42
CA PRO A 195 3.17 -9.54 -9.19
C PRO A 195 2.93 -8.48 -10.27
N MET A 196 1.73 -8.46 -10.84
CA MET A 196 1.35 -7.45 -11.83
C MET A 196 1.07 -6.12 -11.13
N ASP A 197 1.81 -5.08 -11.53
CA ASP A 197 1.79 -3.73 -10.96
C ASP A 197 2.01 -2.71 -12.11
N PRO A 198 1.72 -1.39 -11.97
CA PRO A 198 1.89 -0.39 -13.02
C PRO A 198 3.29 -0.33 -13.67
N GLY A 199 4.32 -0.91 -13.04
CA GLY A 199 5.65 -1.07 -13.63
C GLY A 199 5.73 -2.01 -14.85
N ILE A 200 4.66 -2.75 -15.20
CA ILE A 200 4.65 -3.63 -16.39
C ILE A 200 4.86 -2.85 -17.69
N SER A 201 4.26 -1.65 -17.84
CA SER A 201 4.40 -0.90 -19.09
C SER A 201 5.87 -0.49 -19.33
N GLU A 202 6.55 -0.03 -18.28
CA GLU A 202 7.98 0.32 -18.34
C GLU A 202 8.86 -0.91 -18.54
N LEU A 203 8.55 -2.01 -17.86
CA LEU A 203 9.24 -3.28 -18.05
C LEU A 203 9.11 -3.77 -19.50
N TYR A 204 7.92 -3.70 -20.08
CA TYR A 204 7.68 -4.10 -21.47
C TYR A 204 8.42 -3.17 -22.44
N ALA A 205 8.38 -1.85 -22.21
CA ALA A 205 9.08 -0.86 -23.01
C ALA A 205 10.60 -1.11 -22.99
N PHE A 206 11.19 -1.30 -21.81
CA PHE A 206 12.60 -1.65 -21.65
C PHE A 206 12.96 -2.96 -22.35
N LEU A 207 12.15 -4.01 -22.21
CA LEU A 207 12.40 -5.30 -22.87
C LEU A 207 12.38 -5.17 -24.40
N ALA A 208 11.46 -4.37 -24.93
CA ALA A 208 11.40 -4.07 -26.36
C ALA A 208 12.65 -3.29 -26.82
N GLU A 209 13.00 -2.21 -26.13
CA GLU A 209 14.19 -1.40 -26.41
C GLU A 209 15.47 -2.26 -26.36
N TYR A 210 15.65 -3.02 -25.28
CA TYR A 210 16.84 -3.82 -25.05
C TYR A 210 16.98 -4.93 -26.11
N THR A 211 15.87 -5.60 -26.45
CA THR A 211 15.85 -6.64 -27.50
C THR A 211 16.16 -6.03 -28.88
N ALA A 212 15.54 -4.90 -29.23
CA ALA A 212 15.80 -4.21 -30.50
C ALA A 212 17.25 -3.73 -30.59
N SER A 213 17.80 -3.20 -29.49
CA SER A 213 19.20 -2.79 -29.38
C SER A 213 20.17 -3.96 -29.61
N GLU A 214 19.85 -5.14 -29.06
CA GLU A 214 20.66 -6.34 -29.25
C GLU A 214 20.65 -6.83 -30.71
N ILE A 215 19.50 -6.73 -31.40
CA ILE A 215 19.34 -7.19 -32.79
C ILE A 215 19.90 -6.18 -33.79
N PHE A 216 19.54 -4.90 -33.67
CA PHE A 216 19.76 -3.89 -34.71
C PHE A 216 20.88 -2.89 -34.38
N TRP A 217 21.10 -2.55 -33.10
CA TRP A 217 21.98 -1.44 -32.70
C TRP A 217 23.02 -1.84 -31.63
N LYS A 218 23.97 -2.71 -32.01
CA LYS A 218 24.99 -3.26 -31.09
C LYS A 218 25.79 -2.21 -30.31
N SER A 219 26.08 -1.05 -30.92
CA SER A 219 26.77 0.07 -30.24
C SER A 219 25.90 0.65 -29.12
N HIS A 220 24.62 0.89 -29.40
CA HIS A 220 23.66 1.38 -28.41
C HIS A 220 23.47 0.36 -27.27
N LYS A 221 23.32 -0.93 -27.59
CA LYS A 221 23.24 -2.02 -26.59
C LYS A 221 24.47 -2.05 -25.66
N ARG A 222 25.68 -1.87 -26.21
CA ARG A 222 26.92 -1.80 -25.41
C ARG A 222 26.90 -0.60 -24.46
N ASN A 223 26.44 0.56 -24.92
CA ASN A 223 26.34 1.76 -24.07
C ASN A 223 25.28 1.58 -22.98
N LEU A 224 24.14 0.98 -23.32
CA LEU A 224 23.08 0.64 -22.38
C LEU A 224 23.57 -0.31 -21.28
N ASP A 225 24.31 -1.37 -21.65
CA ASP A 225 24.93 -2.29 -20.69
C ASP A 225 25.90 -1.58 -19.73
N ILE A 226 26.71 -0.62 -20.23
CA ILE A 226 27.67 0.14 -19.40
C ILE A 226 26.92 1.05 -18.43
N PHE A 227 25.90 1.76 -18.92
CA PHE A 227 25.07 2.65 -18.11
C PHE A 227 24.37 1.88 -16.99
N ILE A 228 23.65 0.81 -17.34
CA ILE A 228 22.88 0.02 -16.37
C ILE A 228 23.79 -0.63 -15.33
N LYS A 229 24.99 -1.11 -15.70
CA LYS A 229 25.96 -1.64 -14.71
C LYS A 229 26.33 -0.62 -13.64
N LYS A 230 26.64 0.62 -14.04
CA LYS A 230 26.96 1.71 -13.10
C LYS A 230 25.75 2.05 -12.23
N GLN A 231 24.56 2.06 -12.83
CA GLN A 231 23.31 2.28 -12.12
C GLN A 231 23.07 1.19 -11.06
N LEU A 232 23.24 -0.09 -11.39
CA LEU A 232 23.08 -1.19 -10.45
C LEU A 232 24.09 -1.12 -9.29
N GLU A 233 25.32 -0.67 -9.53
CA GLU A 233 26.29 -0.45 -8.45
C GLU A 233 25.85 0.64 -7.46
N ARG A 234 25.26 1.72 -7.97
CA ARG A 234 24.66 2.78 -7.16
C ARG A 234 23.47 2.24 -6.36
N LEU A 235 22.53 1.56 -7.02
CA LEU A 235 21.32 1.00 -6.42
C LEU A 235 21.64 -0.02 -5.31
N ILE A 236 22.64 -0.88 -5.50
CA ILE A 236 23.08 -1.85 -4.47
C ILE A 236 23.53 -1.12 -3.19
N LYS A 237 24.34 -0.06 -3.34
CA LYS A 237 24.82 0.72 -2.18
C LYS A 237 23.67 1.45 -1.47
N GLU A 238 22.78 2.06 -2.23
CA GLU A 238 21.61 2.75 -1.68
C GLU A 238 20.67 1.80 -0.94
N GLU A 239 20.36 0.65 -1.54
CA GLU A 239 19.49 -0.35 -0.93
C GLU A 239 20.10 -0.95 0.35
N GLN A 240 21.42 -1.11 0.42
CA GLN A 240 22.11 -1.55 1.64
C GLN A 240 21.94 -0.53 2.78
N ALA A 241 22.02 0.77 2.46
CA ALA A 241 21.97 1.86 3.42
C ALA A 241 20.55 2.18 3.93
N LYS A 242 19.50 1.88 3.15
CA LYS A 242 18.11 2.17 3.51
C LYS A 242 17.59 1.36 4.69
N ASP A 243 16.70 1.94 5.47
CA ASP A 243 15.84 1.17 6.36
C ASP A 243 14.51 0.87 5.66
N LEU A 244 14.32 -0.38 5.23
CA LEU A 244 13.09 -0.76 4.53
C LEU A 244 11.88 -0.84 5.45
N ASP A 245 12.04 -0.70 6.78
CA ASP A 245 10.95 -0.44 7.73
C ASP A 245 10.37 0.96 7.59
N HIS A 246 11.13 1.91 7.04
CA HIS A 246 10.74 3.32 6.98
C HIS A 246 10.80 3.94 5.58
N GLU A 247 11.37 3.23 4.60
CA GLU A 247 11.52 3.70 3.23
C GLU A 247 11.24 2.61 2.18
N ASP A 248 10.73 3.03 1.02
CA ASP A 248 10.62 2.16 -0.14
C ASP A 248 11.99 1.74 -0.68
N SER A 249 12.08 0.51 -1.16
CA SER A 249 13.25 0.02 -1.88
C SER A 249 13.55 0.80 -3.15
N VAL A 250 14.82 0.80 -3.55
CA VAL A 250 15.29 1.42 -4.80
C VAL A 250 14.72 0.73 -6.05
N ILE A 251 14.21 -0.50 -5.93
CA ILE A 251 13.58 -1.25 -7.02
C ILE A 251 12.04 -1.29 -6.91
N ALA A 252 11.45 -0.42 -6.08
CA ALA A 252 10.01 -0.24 -6.07
C ALA A 252 9.54 0.40 -7.40
N PRO A 253 8.62 -0.24 -8.15
CA PRO A 253 8.18 0.24 -9.45
C PRO A 253 7.50 1.61 -9.39
N THR A 254 6.84 1.94 -8.28
CA THR A 254 6.21 3.24 -8.04
C THR A 254 7.21 4.38 -7.83
N ARG A 255 8.45 4.08 -7.41
CA ARG A 255 9.51 5.07 -7.17
C ARG A 255 10.35 5.33 -8.41
N SER A 256 10.79 4.26 -9.07
CA SER A 256 11.60 4.33 -10.29
C SER A 256 11.28 3.16 -11.22
N PRO A 257 10.30 3.35 -12.13
CA PRO A 257 9.91 2.32 -13.09
C PRO A 257 11.09 1.80 -13.93
N HIS A 258 12.04 2.69 -14.29
CA HIS A 258 13.23 2.33 -15.08
C HIS A 258 14.19 1.44 -14.29
N ASP A 259 14.47 1.74 -13.03
CA ASP A 259 15.39 0.93 -12.20
C ASP A 259 14.81 -0.47 -11.94
N PHE A 260 13.50 -0.53 -11.71
CA PHE A 260 12.76 -1.79 -11.70
C PHE A 260 12.94 -2.57 -13.02
N ALA A 261 12.73 -1.90 -14.16
CA ALA A 261 12.81 -2.52 -15.47
C ALA A 261 14.24 -3.03 -15.80
N PHE A 262 15.28 -2.30 -15.42
CA PHE A 262 16.67 -2.73 -15.58
C PHE A 262 16.97 -4.03 -14.83
N VAL A 263 16.46 -4.18 -13.62
CA VAL A 263 16.68 -5.38 -12.80
C VAL A 263 15.88 -6.54 -13.34
N PHE A 264 14.57 -6.38 -13.45
CA PHE A 264 13.67 -7.48 -13.77
C PHE A 264 13.66 -7.84 -15.24
N GLY A 265 13.76 -6.85 -16.13
CA GLY A 265 13.83 -7.06 -17.56
C GLY A 265 15.04 -7.88 -17.96
N LYS A 266 16.22 -7.60 -17.38
CA LYS A 266 17.41 -8.41 -17.67
C LYS A 266 17.25 -9.86 -17.22
N ILE A 267 16.63 -10.07 -16.06
CA ILE A 267 16.40 -11.43 -15.57
C ILE A 267 15.41 -12.17 -16.46
N ILE A 268 14.32 -11.52 -16.90
CA ILE A 268 13.36 -12.08 -17.84
C ILE A 268 14.04 -12.45 -19.16
N LEU A 269 14.80 -11.54 -19.79
CA LEU A 269 15.50 -11.81 -21.04
C LEU A 269 16.50 -12.96 -20.94
N SER A 270 17.16 -13.11 -19.79
CA SER A 270 18.11 -14.19 -19.58
C SER A 270 17.48 -15.59 -19.61
N ARG A 271 16.18 -15.69 -19.29
CA ARG A 271 15.44 -16.96 -19.24
C ARG A 271 14.52 -17.18 -20.42
N HIS A 272 13.87 -16.11 -20.86
CA HIS A 272 12.82 -16.14 -21.87
C HIS A 272 13.13 -15.16 -23.02
N PRO A 273 14.32 -15.24 -23.64
CA PRO A 273 14.78 -14.23 -24.61
C PRO A 273 13.83 -14.06 -25.81
N LYS A 274 13.04 -15.09 -26.13
CA LYS A 274 12.09 -15.08 -27.26
C LYS A 274 10.62 -15.27 -26.85
N LYS A 275 10.35 -15.47 -25.56
CA LYS A 275 9.00 -15.75 -25.03
C LYS A 275 8.50 -14.69 -24.06
N TRP A 276 9.33 -13.69 -23.74
CA TRP A 276 8.97 -12.64 -22.82
C TRP A 276 7.73 -11.84 -23.25
N PRO A 277 7.43 -11.57 -24.55
CA PRO A 277 6.22 -10.85 -24.90
C PRO A 277 4.98 -11.63 -24.49
N GLN A 278 4.92 -12.92 -24.85
CA GLN A 278 3.81 -13.82 -24.49
C GLN A 278 3.67 -13.95 -22.98
N ILE A 279 4.79 -14.12 -22.25
CA ILE A 279 4.75 -14.19 -20.78
C ILE A 279 4.10 -12.93 -20.20
N LEU A 280 4.48 -11.74 -20.66
CA LEU A 280 3.92 -10.51 -20.10
C LEU A 280 2.49 -10.21 -20.58
N THR A 281 2.07 -10.70 -21.74
CA THR A 281 0.71 -10.46 -22.27
C THR A 281 -0.30 -11.53 -21.86
N ASP A 282 0.09 -12.79 -21.71
CA ASP A 282 -0.81 -13.90 -21.38
C ASP A 282 -1.26 -13.85 -19.91
N HIS A 283 -0.45 -13.25 -19.04
CA HIS A 283 -0.80 -13.03 -17.63
C HIS A 283 -1.87 -11.96 -17.39
N TYR A 284 -2.33 -11.25 -18.43
CA TYR A 284 -3.52 -10.38 -18.35
C TYR A 284 -4.86 -11.14 -18.35
N SER A 285 -4.86 -12.48 -18.37
CA SER A 285 -6.07 -13.28 -18.13
C SER A 285 -6.28 -13.51 -16.62
N PRO A 286 -7.43 -13.10 -16.02
CA PRO A 286 -7.67 -13.09 -14.56
C PRO A 286 -7.59 -14.44 -13.83
N SER A 287 -7.34 -15.56 -14.52
CA SER A 287 -7.52 -16.93 -14.00
C SER A 287 -6.23 -17.72 -13.74
N SER A 288 -5.03 -17.15 -13.91
CA SER A 288 -3.75 -17.89 -13.75
C SER A 288 -2.80 -17.31 -12.70
N PHE A 289 -3.32 -17.05 -11.50
CA PHE A 289 -2.45 -16.80 -10.35
C PHE A 289 -1.83 -18.12 -9.89
N VAL A 290 -0.49 -18.20 -9.97
CA VAL A 290 0.39 -19.35 -9.67
C VAL A 290 0.79 -20.17 -10.90
N SER A 291 1.62 -19.59 -11.77
CA SER A 291 2.55 -20.39 -12.57
C SER A 291 3.83 -20.64 -11.75
N LYS A 292 3.95 -21.85 -11.19
CA LYS A 292 5.27 -22.41 -10.87
C LYS A 292 5.99 -22.62 -12.21
N PHE A 293 6.94 -21.75 -12.53
CA PHE A 293 7.81 -21.95 -13.69
C PHE A 293 8.91 -22.95 -13.31
N TYR A 294 8.78 -24.18 -13.83
CA TYR A 294 9.81 -25.22 -13.80
C TYR A 294 10.97 -24.89 -14.74
#